data_AF-A0A1V2QT08-F1
#
_entry.id   AF-A0A1V2QT08-F1
#
_cell.length_a   1.000
_cell.length_b   1.000
_cell.length_c   1.000
_cell.angle_alpha   90.00
_cell.angle_beta   90.00
_cell.angle_gamma   90.00
#
_symmetry.space_group_name_H-M   'P 1'
#
loop_
_entity.id
_entity.type
_entity.pdbx_description
1 polymer ?
#
loop_
_entity_poly.entity_id
_entity_poly.type
_entity_poly.pdbx_seq_one_letter_code
_entity_poly.pdbx_strand_id
1 'polypeptide(L)'
;MRDADSDDIASLRKNGGLPHHVRTRITVLPRQRVLEILVEGLSVENDPNRTTSREVMNTLFELAGDHNIITLDAASPPLFTQRIVLVDHHGHPFAAKVGAGMGEPEPFMPLYVLRGDEHGL
;
A
#
# COMPACT_ATOMS: atom_id res chain seq x y z
N MET A 1 -5.99 1.18 12.42
CA MET A 1 -5.46 1.81 11.19
C MET A 1 -6.29 3.05 10.88
N ARG A 2 -6.11 4.09 11.69
CA ARG A 2 -6.64 5.44 11.53
C ARG A 2 -5.54 6.37 12.06
N ASP A 3 -5.30 7.46 11.33
CA ASP A 3 -4.36 8.56 11.57
C ASP A 3 -2.98 8.47 10.87
N ALA A 4 -2.26 7.34 10.92
CA ALA A 4 -0.93 7.23 10.28
C ALA A 4 -0.94 7.44 8.75
N ASP A 5 -1.88 6.84 8.04
CA ASP A 5 -1.97 6.95 6.56
C ASP A 5 -2.26 8.39 6.09
N SER A 6 -2.93 9.22 6.92
CA SER A 6 -3.28 10.59 6.54
C SER A 6 -2.07 11.53 6.64
N ASP A 7 -1.26 11.35 7.67
CA ASP A 7 -0.06 12.16 7.89
C ASP A 7 1.04 11.83 6.88
N ASP A 8 1.17 10.56 6.50
CA ASP A 8 2.13 10.14 5.47
C ASP A 8 1.74 10.68 4.09
N ILE A 9 0.46 10.58 3.71
CA ILE A 9 -0.05 11.18 2.47
C ILE A 9 0.12 12.71 2.47
N ALA A 10 -0.12 13.37 3.61
CA ALA A 10 0.10 14.80 3.75
C ALA A 10 1.59 15.16 3.61
N SER A 11 2.49 14.35 4.15
CA SER A 11 3.93 14.52 4.05
C SER A 11 4.44 14.33 2.61
N LEU A 12 3.94 13.31 1.91
CA LEU A 12 4.23 13.10 0.49
C LEU A 12 3.80 14.30 -0.36
N ARG A 13 2.64 14.90 -0.08
CA ARG A 13 2.21 16.14 -0.76
C ARG A 13 3.15 17.30 -0.48
N LYS A 14 3.54 17.52 0.78
CA LYS A 14 4.46 18.61 1.16
C LYS A 14 5.83 18.47 0.50
N ASN A 15 6.30 17.24 0.29
CA ASN A 15 7.61 16.94 -0.29
C ASN A 15 7.58 16.79 -1.82
N GLY A 16 6.42 17.03 -2.47
CA GLY A 16 6.27 16.93 -3.92
C GLY A 16 6.11 15.51 -4.47
N GLY A 17 6.04 14.48 -3.63
CA GLY A 17 5.78 13.09 -4.04
C GLY A 17 4.34 12.83 -4.50
N LEU A 18 3.40 13.69 -4.11
CA LEU A 18 2.02 13.66 -4.61
C LEU A 18 1.56 15.07 -5.02
N PRO A 19 1.01 15.27 -6.23
CA PRO A 19 0.46 16.55 -6.62
C PRO A 19 -0.72 16.98 -5.72
N HIS A 20 -0.82 18.29 -5.44
CA HIS A 20 -1.86 18.82 -4.54
C HIS A 20 -3.30 18.58 -5.01
N HIS A 21 -3.51 18.50 -6.33
CA HIS A 21 -4.83 18.24 -6.92
C HIS A 21 -5.22 16.76 -6.88
N VAL A 22 -4.30 15.86 -6.51
CA VAL A 22 -4.56 14.43 -6.43
C VAL A 22 -5.22 14.09 -5.11
N ARG A 23 -6.40 13.47 -5.19
CA ARG A 23 -7.12 12.93 -4.04
C ARG A 23 -6.95 11.43 -3.98
N THR A 24 -6.70 10.93 -2.77
CA THR A 24 -6.51 9.51 -2.50
C THR A 24 -7.59 9.03 -1.54
N ARG A 25 -8.15 7.85 -1.80
CA ARG A 25 -9.09 7.16 -0.91
C ARG A 25 -8.61 5.74 -0.68
N ILE A 26 -8.31 5.42 0.58
CA ILE A 26 -7.79 4.11 0.99
C ILE A 26 -8.93 3.30 1.59
N THR A 27 -9.10 2.06 1.13
CA THR A 27 -10.11 1.11 1.62
C THR A 27 -9.46 -0.25 1.85
N VAL A 28 -9.54 -0.76 3.07
CA VAL A 28 -9.14 -2.15 3.38
C VAL A 28 -10.34 -3.05 3.08
N LEU A 29 -10.12 -4.12 2.31
CA LEU A 29 -11.10 -5.15 1.97
C LEU A 29 -10.65 -6.50 2.59
N PRO A 30 -10.90 -6.74 3.90
CA PRO A 30 -10.30 -7.86 4.64
C PRO A 30 -10.62 -9.23 4.06
N ARG A 31 -11.87 -9.44 3.62
CA ARG A 31 -12.31 -10.72 3.05
C ARG A 31 -11.61 -11.06 1.74
N GLN A 32 -11.17 -10.04 1.01
CA GLN A 32 -10.50 -10.18 -0.29
C GLN A 32 -8.98 -10.09 -0.14
N ARG A 33 -8.47 -9.79 1.08
CA ARG A 33 -7.08 -9.45 1.33
C ARG A 33 -6.57 -8.40 0.34
N VAL A 34 -7.36 -7.34 0.11
CA VAL A 34 -6.99 -6.22 -0.76
C VAL A 34 -6.89 -4.93 0.05
N LEU A 35 -5.82 -4.17 -0.18
CA LEU A 35 -5.70 -2.76 0.18
C LEU A 35 -5.94 -1.95 -1.08
N GLU A 36 -7.13 -1.36 -1.20
CA GLU A 36 -7.52 -0.58 -2.37
C GLU A 36 -7.20 0.91 -2.16
N ILE A 37 -6.53 1.52 -3.14
CA ILE A 37 -6.25 2.94 -3.18
C ILE A 37 -6.85 3.50 -4.46
N LEU A 38 -7.91 4.27 -4.32
CA LEU A 38 -8.51 5.01 -5.43
C LEU A 38 -7.84 6.38 -5.52
N VAL A 39 -7.48 6.79 -6.73
CA VAL A 39 -6.79 8.05 -7.00
C VAL A 39 -7.58 8.86 -8.03
N GLU A 40 -7.96 10.07 -7.64
CA GLU A 40 -8.70 11.03 -8.46
C GLU A 40 -7.83 12.25 -8.77
N GLY A 41 -8.18 12.98 -9.84
CA GLY A 41 -7.52 14.24 -10.22
C GLY A 41 -6.43 14.09 -11.28
N LEU A 42 -6.17 12.87 -11.76
CA LEU A 42 -5.32 12.60 -12.92
C LEU A 42 -6.19 12.25 -14.14
N SER A 43 -5.67 12.50 -15.33
CA SER A 43 -6.36 12.14 -16.57
C SER A 43 -5.36 11.89 -17.69
N VAL A 44 -5.77 11.12 -18.70
CA VAL A 44 -4.93 10.83 -19.87
C VAL A 44 -4.69 12.09 -20.71
N GLU A 45 -5.64 13.03 -20.69
CA GLU A 45 -5.56 14.30 -21.43
C GLU A 45 -4.46 15.20 -20.87
N ASN A 46 -4.34 15.28 -19.54
CA ASN A 46 -3.37 16.14 -18.86
C ASN A 46 -2.02 15.46 -18.61
N ASP A 47 -1.96 14.12 -18.74
CA ASP A 47 -0.75 13.32 -18.61
C ASP A 47 -0.67 12.25 -19.71
N PRO A 48 -0.52 12.65 -20.99
CA PRO A 48 -0.59 11.73 -22.14
C PRO A 48 0.56 10.71 -22.13
N ASN A 49 1.72 11.11 -21.61
CA ASN A 49 2.88 10.22 -21.46
C ASN A 49 2.77 9.30 -20.24
N ARG A 50 1.75 9.49 -19.38
CA ARG A 50 1.54 8.77 -18.12
C ARG A 50 2.71 8.89 -17.15
N THR A 51 3.46 9.98 -17.21
CA THR A 51 4.65 10.17 -16.35
C THR A 51 4.20 10.39 -14.92
N THR A 52 3.36 11.42 -14.69
CA THR A 52 2.82 11.73 -13.36
C THR A 52 1.99 10.58 -12.82
N SER A 53 1.20 9.92 -13.67
CA SER A 53 0.42 8.75 -13.32
C SER A 53 1.29 7.60 -12.80
N ARG A 54 2.42 7.32 -13.45
CA ARG A 54 3.37 6.29 -13.00
C ARG A 54 4.06 6.69 -11.70
N GLU A 55 4.48 7.95 -11.57
CA GLU A 55 5.11 8.47 -10.35
C GLU A 55 4.16 8.33 -9.16
N VAL A 56 2.93 8.85 -9.28
CA VAL A 56 1.91 8.75 -8.22
C VAL A 56 1.62 7.29 -7.85
N MET A 57 1.45 6.41 -8.84
CA MET A 57 1.24 4.98 -8.56
C MET A 57 2.45 4.32 -7.89
N ASN A 58 3.68 4.70 -8.23
CA ASN A 58 4.87 4.16 -7.58
C ASN A 58 5.00 4.65 -6.14
N THR A 59 4.87 5.95 -5.91
CA THR A 59 4.92 6.54 -4.58
C THR A 59 3.86 5.95 -3.64
N LEU A 60 2.62 5.78 -4.13
CA LEU A 60 1.56 5.18 -3.32
C LEU A 60 1.78 3.69 -3.07
N PHE A 61 2.41 2.99 -4.01
CA PHE A 61 2.71 1.57 -3.87
C PHE A 61 3.82 1.32 -2.84
N GLU A 62 4.84 2.18 -2.82
CA GLU A 62 5.89 2.16 -1.81
C GLU A 62 5.31 2.46 -0.44
N LEU A 63 4.57 3.57 -0.28
CA LEU A 63 3.94 3.92 0.99
C LEU A 63 3.02 2.79 1.51
N ALA A 64 2.17 2.25 0.64
CA ALA A 64 1.30 1.13 1.01
C ALA A 64 2.07 -0.17 1.29
N GLY A 65 3.31 -0.27 0.78
CA GLY A 65 4.24 -1.36 1.03
C GLY A 65 4.76 -1.32 2.46
N ASP A 66 5.22 -0.15 2.90
CA ASP A 66 5.76 0.07 4.25
C ASP A 66 4.75 -0.32 5.34
N HIS A 67 3.45 -0.17 5.05
CA HIS A 67 2.36 -0.51 5.97
C HIS A 67 1.78 -1.92 5.76
N ASN A 68 2.29 -2.70 4.82
CA ASN A 68 1.81 -4.05 4.52
C ASN A 68 2.80 -5.10 4.99
N ILE A 69 2.37 -5.96 5.93
CA ILE A 69 3.20 -7.03 6.45
C ILE A 69 3.46 -8.05 5.34
N ILE A 70 4.71 -8.09 4.88
CA ILE A 70 5.24 -9.06 3.93
C ILE A 70 6.42 -9.73 4.61
N THR A 71 6.26 -10.99 4.97
CA THR A 71 7.32 -11.79 5.57
C THR A 71 8.34 -12.19 4.50
N LEU A 72 9.59 -12.35 4.91
CA LEU A 72 10.65 -12.85 4.02
C LEU A 72 10.61 -14.37 3.83
N ASP A 73 9.76 -15.08 4.57
CA ASP A 73 9.54 -16.49 4.28
C ASP A 73 8.79 -16.63 2.95
N ALA A 74 9.29 -17.46 2.04
CA ALA A 74 8.61 -17.72 0.76
C ALA A 74 7.27 -18.47 0.94
N ALA A 75 6.91 -18.78 2.19
CA ALA A 75 5.75 -19.59 2.55
C ALA A 75 4.52 -18.73 2.87
N SER A 76 4.67 -17.52 3.42
CA SER A 76 3.53 -16.73 3.84
C SER A 76 3.23 -15.62 2.83
N PRO A 77 2.00 -15.57 2.27
CA PRO A 77 1.64 -14.53 1.33
C PRO A 77 1.46 -13.18 2.05
N PRO A 78 1.76 -12.05 1.37
CA PRO A 78 1.48 -10.69 1.84
C PRO A 78 0.11 -10.55 2.47
N LEU A 79 -0.01 -9.85 3.62
CA LEU A 79 -1.29 -9.71 4.32
C LEU A 79 -2.38 -9.17 3.39
N PHE A 80 -2.06 -8.12 2.63
CA PHE A 80 -2.90 -7.55 1.58
C PHE A 80 -2.18 -7.50 0.23
N THR A 81 -2.91 -7.74 -0.86
CA THR A 81 -2.51 -7.27 -2.19
C THR A 81 -2.90 -5.81 -2.33
N GLN A 82 -1.96 -4.97 -2.74
CA GLN A 82 -2.23 -3.57 -3.02
C GLN A 82 -2.86 -3.44 -4.39
N ARG A 83 -3.93 -2.65 -4.48
CA ARG A 83 -4.62 -2.32 -5.72
C ARG A 83 -4.80 -0.82 -5.82
N ILE A 84 -3.97 -0.17 -6.61
CA ILE A 84 -4.04 1.27 -6.87
C ILE A 84 -4.77 1.47 -8.20
N VAL A 85 -5.82 2.28 -8.20
CA VAL A 85 -6.64 2.56 -9.38
C VAL A 85 -6.74 4.06 -9.60
N LEU A 86 -6.28 4.52 -10.76
CA LEU A 86 -6.50 5.90 -11.21
C LEU A 86 -7.85 5.97 -11.93
N VAL A 87 -8.68 6.92 -11.53
CA VAL A 87 -9.97 7.19 -12.16
C VAL A 87 -10.01 8.58 -12.77
N ASP A 88 -10.71 8.70 -13.89
CA ASP A 88 -10.96 9.98 -14.55
C ASP A 88 -12.02 10.80 -13.79
N HIS A 89 -12.36 11.96 -14.34
CA HIS A 89 -13.36 12.87 -13.76
C HIS A 89 -14.80 12.32 -13.77
N HIS A 90 -15.06 11.25 -14.52
CA HIS A 90 -16.32 10.50 -14.49
C HIS A 90 -16.28 9.32 -13.52
N GLY A 91 -15.15 9.07 -12.86
CA GLY A 91 -14.93 7.93 -11.99
C GLY A 91 -14.61 6.64 -12.73
N HIS A 92 -14.33 6.69 -14.04
CA HIS A 92 -13.96 5.51 -14.81
C HIS A 92 -12.46 5.18 -14.62
N PRO A 93 -12.11 3.92 -14.31
CA PRO A 93 -10.71 3.51 -14.25
C PRO A 93 -10.02 3.67 -15.59
N PHE A 94 -8.85 4.33 -15.61
CA PHE A 94 -8.02 4.44 -16.82
C PHE A 94 -6.62 3.83 -16.67
N ALA A 95 -6.17 3.61 -15.44
CA ALA A 95 -4.92 2.90 -15.13
C ALA A 95 -4.99 2.23 -13.77
N ALA A 96 -4.22 1.16 -13.59
CA ALA A 96 -4.10 0.49 -12.31
C ALA A 96 -2.70 -0.11 -12.11
N LYS A 97 -2.29 -0.22 -10.85
CA LYS A 97 -1.11 -0.98 -10.41
C LYS A 97 -1.56 -1.97 -9.34
N VAL A 98 -1.23 -3.24 -9.53
CA VAL A 98 -1.60 -4.33 -8.62
C VAL A 98 -0.36 -5.14 -8.26
N GLY A 99 -0.21 -5.48 -6.99
CA GLY A 99 0.91 -6.29 -6.54
C GLY A 99 1.07 -6.25 -5.03
N ALA A 100 2.21 -6.77 -4.56
CA ALA A 100 2.64 -6.66 -3.19
C ALA A 100 3.91 -5.82 -3.11
N GLY A 101 4.06 -5.08 -2.01
CA GLY A 101 5.21 -4.21 -1.73
C GLY A 101 6.46 -4.96 -1.27
N MET A 102 7.31 -4.25 -0.53
CA MET A 102 8.54 -4.79 0.03
C MET A 102 8.28 -5.45 1.39
N GLY A 103 8.89 -6.61 1.63
CA GLY A 103 8.90 -7.23 2.94
C GLY A 103 10.14 -6.86 3.72
N GLU A 104 9.97 -6.65 5.02
CA GLU A 104 11.06 -6.46 5.97
C GLU A 104 11.26 -7.78 6.74
N PRO A 105 12.49 -8.07 7.22
CA PRO A 105 12.71 -9.15 8.16
C PRO A 105 12.01 -8.82 9.48
N GLU A 106 10.76 -9.22 9.64
CA GLU A 106 10.24 -9.38 11.00
C GLU A 106 11.05 -10.51 11.67
N PRO A 107 11.51 -10.34 12.92
CA PRO A 107 11.99 -11.47 13.69
C PRO A 107 10.84 -12.44 13.87
N PHE A 108 10.82 -13.50 13.06
CA PHE A 108 9.93 -14.62 13.25
C PHE A 108 10.22 -15.21 14.64
N MET A 109 9.42 -14.82 15.63
CA MET A 109 9.34 -15.54 16.89
C MET A 109 8.33 -16.67 16.67
N PRO A 110 8.77 -17.92 16.42
CA PRO A 110 7.84 -19.03 16.44
C PRO A 110 7.15 -19.03 17.81
N LEU A 111 5.82 -19.15 17.81
CA LEU A 111 4.95 -19.21 18.99
C LEU A 111 5.18 -20.49 19.84
N TYR A 112 6.39 -21.05 19.82
CA TYR A 112 6.81 -22.27 20.51
C TYR A 112 7.86 -22.04 21.60
N VAL A 113 8.29 -20.81 21.88
CA VAL A 113 9.15 -20.50 23.03
C VAL A 113 8.33 -19.91 24.19
N LEU A 114 7.22 -20.57 24.54
CA LEU A 114 6.53 -20.41 25.84
C LEU A 114 5.98 -21.77 26.32
N ARG A 115 6.68 -22.87 26.02
CA ARG A 115 6.39 -24.18 26.60
C ARG A 115 7.66 -25.01 26.71
N GLY A 116 8.46 -24.69 27.70
CA GLY A 116 9.63 -25.45 28.08
C GLY A 116 10.33 -24.71 29.18
N ASP A 117 9.90 -24.97 30.42
CA ASP A 117 10.77 -25.07 31.60
C ASP A 117 9.94 -25.21 32.86
N GLU A 118 9.24 -26.35 33.02
CA GLU A 118 9.03 -26.87 34.37
C GLU A 118 8.88 -28.40 34.36
N HIS A 119 10.00 -29.10 34.17
CA HIS A 119 10.23 -30.43 34.74
C HIS A 119 11.74 -30.69 34.96
N GLY A 120 12.12 -30.88 36.22
CA GLY A 120 13.45 -31.34 36.70
C GLY A 120 14.27 -30.19 37.29
N LEU A 121 14.58 -30.13 38.59
CA LEU A 121 14.86 -31.16 39.60
C LEU A 121 14.30 -30.78 40.98
#